data_AF-A0A350NWI8-F1
#
_entry.id   AF-A0A350NWI8-F1
#
_cell.length_a   1.000
_cell.length_b   1.000
_cell.length_c   1.000
_cell.angle_alpha   90.00
_cell.angle_beta   90.00
_cell.angle_gamma   90.00
#
_symmetry.space_group_name_H-M   'P 1'
#
loop_
_entity.id
_entity.type
_entity.pdbx_description
1 polymer ?
#
loop_
_entity_poly.entity_id
_entity_poly.type
_entity_poly.pdbx_seq_one_letter_code
_entity_poly.pdbx_strand_id
1 'polypeptide(L)'
;MGYSVQQTMDGGYIIGGTRDHWPPSLGDSDMILVKTTEAGSEEWTQTFESEEGSEDSGYDVLQTADECYVLIGTTSNEEGSDAYVIKTCEDGTQPVSFFSPHSSERKLEKVVDVMGREVNPVPNQILFYIYTDGSVEQKFIWN
;
A
#
# COMPACT_ATOMS: atom_id res chain seq x y z
N MET A 1 -9.29 14.22 8.25
CA MET A 1 -8.47 15.44 8.03
C MET A 1 -7.63 15.27 6.77
N GLY A 2 -7.56 16.29 5.91
CA GLY A 2 -6.66 16.27 4.73
C GLY A 2 -5.30 16.88 5.09
N TYR A 3 -4.21 16.18 4.77
CA TYR A 3 -2.85 16.56 5.15
C TYR A 3 -1.99 16.99 3.95
N SER A 4 -2.25 16.41 2.77
CA SER A 4 -1.53 16.75 1.54
C SER A 4 -2.47 16.84 0.35
N VAL A 5 -2.10 17.66 -0.62
CA VAL A 5 -2.83 17.85 -1.87
C VAL A 5 -1.86 18.06 -3.02
N GLN A 6 -2.17 17.47 -4.17
CA GLN A 6 -1.42 17.65 -5.40
C GLN A 6 -2.36 17.80 -6.58
N GLN A 7 -2.08 18.75 -7.48
CA GLN A 7 -2.77 18.85 -8.76
C GLN A 7 -2.36 17.68 -9.66
N THR A 8 -3.33 17.01 -10.27
CA THR A 8 -3.13 15.84 -11.12
C THR A 8 -2.96 16.21 -12.60
N MET A 9 -2.40 15.30 -13.39
CA MET A 9 -2.11 15.50 -14.82
C MET A 9 -3.34 15.83 -15.67
N ASP A 10 -4.52 15.37 -15.24
CA ASP A 10 -5.82 15.65 -15.87
C ASP A 10 -6.41 17.02 -15.46
N GLY A 11 -5.69 17.79 -14.64
CA GLY A 11 -6.11 19.10 -14.14
C GLY A 11 -6.89 19.07 -12.82
N GLY A 12 -7.27 17.89 -12.33
CA GLY A 12 -7.92 17.70 -11.03
C GLY A 12 -6.97 17.78 -9.83
N TYR A 13 -7.41 17.27 -8.67
CA TYR A 13 -6.56 17.19 -7.48
C TYR A 13 -6.69 15.84 -6.79
N ILE A 14 -5.56 15.34 -6.28
CA ILE A 14 -5.50 14.21 -5.38
C ILE A 14 -5.17 14.71 -3.97
N ILE A 15 -5.93 14.26 -2.98
CA ILE A 15 -5.83 14.69 -1.59
C ILE A 15 -5.59 13.46 -0.72
N GLY A 16 -4.50 13.47 0.04
CA GLY A 16 -4.16 12.43 1.01
C GLY A 16 -4.46 12.89 2.44
N GLY A 17 -4.91 11.97 3.28
CA GLY A 17 -5.07 12.26 4.69
C GLY A 17 -5.48 11.08 5.56
N THR A 18 -6.14 11.41 6.67
CA THR A 18 -6.66 10.44 7.65
C THR A 18 -8.18 10.59 7.78
N ARG A 19 -8.90 9.48 7.88
CA ARG A 19 -10.34 9.44 8.16
C ARG A 19 -10.55 8.93 9.59
N ASP A 20 -10.93 9.85 10.47
CA ASP A 20 -11.28 9.51 11.84
C ASP A 20 -12.72 8.98 11.91
N HIS A 21 -12.95 7.99 12.77
CA HIS A 21 -14.29 7.52 13.11
C HIS A 21 -14.85 8.24 14.34
N TRP A 22 -16.13 8.63 14.29
CA TRP A 22 -16.80 9.28 15.42
C TRP A 22 -18.18 8.67 15.70
N PRO A 23 -18.48 8.28 16.97
CA PRO A 23 -17.59 8.31 18.13
C PRO A 23 -16.38 7.36 17.99
N PRO A 24 -15.28 7.57 18.75
CA PRO A 24 -14.07 6.74 18.66
C PRO A 24 -14.33 5.25 18.91
N SER A 25 -15.42 4.91 19.58
CA SER A 25 -15.85 3.52 19.78
C SER A 25 -16.31 2.81 18.49
N LEU A 26 -16.33 3.50 17.34
CA LEU A 26 -16.71 2.93 16.06
C LEU A 26 -15.53 2.42 15.24
N GLY A 27 -14.29 2.68 15.66
CA GLY A 27 -13.10 2.17 14.99
C GLY A 27 -11.93 3.15 15.06
N ASP A 28 -10.78 2.65 14.63
CA ASP A 28 -9.52 3.38 14.53
C ASP A 28 -9.49 4.25 13.27
N SER A 29 -8.50 5.12 13.15
CA SER A 29 -8.40 6.01 11.99
C SER A 29 -7.85 5.28 10.77
N ASP A 30 -8.35 5.60 9.57
CA ASP A 30 -7.85 5.00 8.32
C ASP A 30 -7.13 6.02 7.44
N MET A 31 -6.25 5.56 6.55
CA MET A 31 -5.73 6.38 5.46
C MET A 31 -6.83 6.67 4.43
N ILE A 32 -6.94 7.91 3.96
CA ILE A 32 -7.92 8.30 2.95
C ILE A 32 -7.25 9.01 1.78
N LEU A 33 -7.75 8.72 0.58
CA LEU A 33 -7.35 9.32 -0.67
C LEU A 33 -8.60 9.81 -1.42
N VAL A 34 -8.63 11.09 -1.79
CA VAL A 34 -9.77 11.73 -2.47
C VAL A 34 -9.30 12.33 -3.78
N LYS A 35 -9.94 11.97 -4.88
CA LYS A 35 -9.73 12.58 -6.20
C LYS A 35 -10.86 13.54 -6.51
N THR A 36 -10.49 14.67 -7.08
CA THR A 36 -11.43 15.70 -7.54
C THR A 36 -11.16 16.07 -8.99
N THR A 37 -12.21 16.60 -9.62
CA THR A 37 -12.16 17.31 -10.90
C THR A 37 -11.37 18.63 -10.75
N GLU A 38 -11.02 19.27 -11.87
CA GLU A 38 -10.41 20.62 -11.86
C GLU A 38 -11.26 21.66 -11.10
N ALA A 39 -12.58 21.50 -11.11
CA ALA A 39 -13.52 22.36 -10.40
C ALA A 39 -13.62 22.08 -8.89
N GLY A 40 -12.92 21.06 -8.38
CA GLY A 40 -12.94 20.64 -6.98
C GLY A 40 -14.12 19.73 -6.60
N SER A 41 -14.93 19.28 -7.57
CA SER A 41 -15.96 18.25 -7.32
C SER A 41 -15.30 16.88 -7.13
N GLU A 42 -15.73 16.12 -6.13
CA GLU A 42 -15.26 14.74 -5.89
C GLU A 42 -15.57 13.83 -7.09
N GLU A 43 -14.56 13.10 -7.53
CA GLU A 43 -14.68 12.01 -8.51
C GLU A 43 -14.75 10.67 -7.80
N TRP A 44 -13.86 10.44 -6.84
CA TRP A 44 -13.89 9.26 -5.99
C TRP A 44 -13.16 9.50 -4.66
N THR A 45 -13.49 8.65 -3.69
CA THR A 45 -12.85 8.54 -2.38
C THR A 45 -12.50 7.09 -2.11
N GLN A 46 -11.27 6.84 -1.65
CA GLN A 46 -10.82 5.53 -1.20
C GLN A 46 -10.32 5.61 0.24
N THR A 47 -10.65 4.59 1.02
CA THR A 47 -10.14 4.39 2.38
C THR A 47 -9.25 3.16 2.36
N PHE A 48 -8.15 3.22 3.09
CA PHE A 48 -7.19 2.14 3.22
C PHE A 48 -6.93 1.85 4.69
N GLU A 49 -7.21 0.61 5.05
CA GLU A 49 -6.91 -0.03 6.32
C GLU A 49 -5.72 -0.98 6.13
N SER A 50 -4.91 -1.16 7.17
CA SER A 50 -3.82 -2.14 7.18
C SER A 50 -4.27 -3.46 7.83
N GLU A 51 -4.71 -3.41 9.09
CA GLU A 51 -5.25 -4.56 9.84
C GLU A 51 -6.38 -4.15 10.77
N GLU A 52 -7.15 -5.13 11.25
CA GLU A 52 -8.24 -4.86 12.19
C GLU A 52 -7.67 -4.38 13.53
N GLY A 53 -8.06 -3.17 13.94
CA GLY A 53 -7.61 -2.57 15.20
C GLY A 53 -6.35 -1.70 15.10
N SER A 54 -5.89 -1.38 13.89
CA SER A 54 -4.77 -0.45 13.68
C SER A 54 -5.24 0.99 13.43
N GLU A 55 -4.51 1.95 13.99
CA GLU A 55 -4.60 3.36 13.62
C GLU A 55 -3.68 3.67 12.43
N ASP A 56 -4.27 3.93 11.26
CA ASP A 56 -3.60 4.30 10.02
C ASP A 56 -3.77 5.80 9.72
N SER A 57 -2.66 6.49 9.47
CA SER A 57 -2.62 7.94 9.25
C SER A 57 -1.89 8.29 7.96
N GLY A 58 -2.54 9.04 7.06
CA GLY A 58 -1.97 9.46 5.79
C GLY A 58 -1.41 10.87 5.85
N TYR A 59 -0.17 11.06 5.39
CA TYR A 59 0.55 12.33 5.53
C TYR A 59 0.88 13.01 4.21
N ASP A 60 1.27 12.26 3.17
CA ASP A 60 1.65 12.86 1.89
C ASP A 60 1.18 12.05 0.69
N VAL A 61 0.93 12.74 -0.44
CA VAL A 61 0.40 12.15 -1.67
C VAL A 61 1.16 12.65 -2.91
N LEU A 62 1.40 11.73 -3.85
CA LEU A 62 2.06 12.02 -5.11
C LEU A 62 1.45 11.19 -6.24
N GLN A 63 1.06 11.84 -7.33
CA GLN A 63 0.80 11.20 -8.61
C GLN A 63 2.13 10.79 -9.27
N THR A 64 2.21 9.54 -9.72
CA THR A 64 3.37 8.98 -10.41
C THR A 64 3.23 9.09 -11.92
N ALA A 65 4.34 8.90 -12.64
CA ALA A 65 4.40 9.05 -14.10
C ALA A 65 3.57 8.01 -14.88
N ASP A 66 3.17 6.91 -14.23
CA ASP A 66 2.27 5.88 -14.73
C ASP A 66 0.81 6.14 -14.36
N GLU A 67 0.46 7.40 -14.07
CA GLU A 67 -0.91 7.87 -13.77
C GLU A 67 -1.54 7.29 -12.48
N CYS A 68 -0.74 6.59 -11.68
CA CYS A 68 -1.13 6.11 -10.35
C CYS A 68 -0.83 7.16 -9.27
N TYR A 69 -1.20 6.84 -8.03
CA TYR A 69 -1.03 7.68 -6.85
C TYR A 69 -0.32 6.89 -5.75
N VAL A 70 0.65 7.54 -5.09
CA VAL A 70 1.32 7.05 -3.88
C VAL A 70 0.82 7.87 -2.70
N LEU A 71 0.31 7.19 -1.68
CA LEU A 71 -0.03 7.75 -0.38
C LEU A 71 0.94 7.16 0.66
N ILE A 72 1.59 8.02 1.43
CA ILE A 72 2.50 7.61 2.51
C ILE A 72 1.97 8.08 3.86
N GLY A 73 2.14 7.22 4.86
CA GLY A 73 1.59 7.37 6.18
C GLY A 73 2.28 6.50 7.21
N THR A 74 1.61 6.33 8.34
CA THR A 74 1.97 5.35 9.37
C THR A 74 0.79 4.44 9.64
N THR A 75 1.11 3.19 9.98
CA THR A 75 0.20 2.28 10.66
C THR A 75 0.68 2.09 12.10
N SER A 76 -0.24 1.88 13.04
CA SER A 76 0.12 1.58 14.42
C SER A 76 -0.92 0.70 15.11
N ASN A 77 -0.44 -0.23 15.94
CA ASN A 77 -1.24 -1.18 16.71
C ASN A 77 -0.62 -1.35 18.12
N GLU A 78 -1.07 -2.37 18.87
CA GLU A 78 -0.50 -2.68 20.19
C GLU A 78 0.98 -3.12 20.16
N GLU A 79 1.47 -3.59 19.01
CA GLU A 79 2.82 -4.12 18.82
C GLU A 79 3.84 -3.04 18.42
N GLY A 80 3.39 -1.99 17.74
CA GLY A 80 4.24 -0.86 17.36
C GLY A 80 3.64 0.05 16.30
N SER A 81 4.49 0.86 15.69
CA SER A 81 4.12 1.70 14.55
C SER A 81 5.16 1.58 13.46
N ASP A 82 4.69 1.57 12.22
CA ASP A 82 5.53 1.49 11.04
C ASP A 82 5.09 2.45 9.93
N ALA A 83 5.98 2.68 8.97
CA ALA A 83 5.63 3.38 7.74
C ALA A 83 4.68 2.53 6.90
N TYR A 84 3.59 3.14 6.44
CA TYR A 84 2.61 2.52 5.54
C TYR A 84 2.61 3.27 4.20
N VAL A 85 2.90 2.56 3.11
CA VAL A 85 2.99 3.12 1.76
C VAL A 85 2.03 2.38 0.85
N ILE A 86 1.16 3.13 0.21
CA ILE A 86 0.11 2.63 -0.66
C ILE A 86 0.33 3.20 -2.04
N LYS A 87 0.37 2.34 -3.06
CA LYS A 87 0.23 2.76 -4.45
C LYS A 87 -1.08 2.24 -5.03
N THR A 88 -1.89 3.13 -5.60
CA THR A 88 -3.20 2.83 -6.21
C THR A 88 -3.34 3.54 -7.55
N CYS A 89 -4.10 2.99 -8.48
CA CYS A 89 -4.38 3.59 -9.78
C CYS A 89 -5.89 3.83 -9.95
N GLU A 90 -6.29 4.55 -10.99
CA GLU A 90 -7.64 5.10 -11.21
C GLU A 90 -8.80 4.08 -11.16
N ASP A 91 -8.53 2.77 -11.18
CA ASP A 91 -9.52 1.69 -11.27
C ASP A 91 -9.74 0.89 -9.96
N GLY A 92 -9.09 1.28 -8.86
CA GLY A 92 -9.17 0.54 -7.60
C GLY A 92 -8.59 -0.87 -7.69
N THR A 93 -7.76 -1.17 -8.71
CA THR A 93 -7.02 -2.44 -8.74
C THR A 93 -5.87 -2.40 -7.74
N GLN A 94 -6.15 -3.09 -6.64
CA GLN A 94 -5.27 -3.56 -5.57
C GLN A 94 -4.23 -2.55 -5.07
N PRO A 95 -4.41 -1.96 -3.87
CA PRO A 95 -3.33 -1.23 -3.23
C PRO A 95 -2.10 -2.15 -3.17
N VAL A 96 -1.02 -1.76 -3.84
CA VAL A 96 0.26 -2.43 -3.62
C VAL A 96 0.84 -1.77 -2.37
N SER A 97 0.61 -2.40 -1.23
CA SER A 97 1.29 -2.05 0.01
C SER A 97 2.72 -2.56 -0.10
N PHE A 98 3.70 -1.65 0.01
CA PHE A 98 5.11 -2.02 -0.13
C PHE A 98 5.77 -2.35 1.20
N PHE A 99 5.22 -1.91 2.33
CA PHE A 99 5.81 -2.12 3.64
C PHE A 99 4.73 -2.14 4.74
N SER A 100 4.57 -3.29 5.40
CA SER A 100 4.15 -3.38 6.80
C SER A 100 5.23 -4.16 7.55
N PRO A 101 6.25 -3.47 8.11
CA PRO A 101 7.31 -4.09 8.90
C PRO A 101 6.83 -4.83 10.15
N HIS A 102 5.55 -4.74 10.53
CA HIS A 102 5.06 -5.37 11.76
C HIS A 102 4.57 -6.82 11.63
N SER A 103 4.54 -7.39 10.43
CA SER A 103 4.24 -8.81 10.28
C SER A 103 5.41 -9.69 10.77
N SER A 104 5.27 -10.19 12.00
CA SER A 104 6.05 -11.24 12.67
C SER A 104 6.91 -12.13 11.76
N GLU A 105 8.24 -12.07 11.96
CA GLU A 105 9.28 -12.87 11.29
C GLU A 105 9.06 -13.11 9.79
N ARG A 106 9.70 -12.32 8.92
CA ARG A 106 9.86 -12.62 7.49
C ARG A 106 10.31 -14.07 7.29
N LYS A 107 9.37 -14.95 6.95
CA LYS A 107 9.58 -16.37 6.70
C LYS A 107 9.32 -16.67 5.25
N LEU A 108 10.11 -17.59 4.70
CA LEU A 108 9.88 -18.09 3.34
C LEU A 108 8.58 -18.89 3.34
N GLU A 109 7.59 -18.45 2.56
CA GLU A 109 6.33 -19.16 2.39
C GLU A 109 6.46 -20.20 1.28
N LYS A 110 6.99 -19.80 0.11
CA LYS A 110 7.15 -20.67 -1.06
C LYS A 110 8.17 -20.14 -2.06
N VAL A 111 8.67 -21.03 -2.92
CA VAL A 111 9.54 -20.68 -4.05
C VAL A 111 8.85 -21.09 -5.34
N VAL A 112 8.75 -20.18 -6.29
CA VAL A 112 8.12 -20.43 -7.58
C VAL A 112 9.05 -20.14 -8.76
N ASP A 113 8.81 -20.84 -9.88
CA ASP A 113 9.48 -20.55 -11.15
C ASP A 113 8.86 -19.36 -11.89
N VAL A 114 9.42 -19.01 -13.05
CA VAL A 114 8.91 -17.91 -13.91
C VAL A 114 7.48 -18.11 -14.42
N MET A 115 6.94 -19.32 -14.30
CA MET A 115 5.56 -19.64 -14.67
C MET A 115 4.63 -19.67 -13.43
N GLY A 116 5.13 -19.31 -12.24
CA GLY A 116 4.36 -19.29 -11.00
C GLY A 116 4.15 -20.68 -10.37
N ARG A 117 4.87 -21.71 -10.81
CA ARG A 117 4.75 -23.06 -10.24
C ARG A 117 5.67 -23.22 -9.05
N GLU A 118 5.19 -23.81 -7.97
CA GLU A 118 6.02 -24.12 -6.81
C GLU A 118 7.10 -25.15 -7.16
N VAL A 119 8.36 -24.84 -6.82
CA VAL A 119 9.52 -25.64 -7.20
C VAL A 119 10.54 -25.71 -6.07
N ASN A 120 11.30 -26.80 -6.03
CA ASN A 120 12.52 -26.87 -5.24
C ASN A 120 13.64 -26.08 -5.94
N PRO A 121 14.37 -25.19 -5.25
CA PRO A 121 15.43 -24.40 -5.86
C PRO A 121 16.52 -25.27 -6.51
N VAL A 122 16.80 -25.05 -7.79
CA VAL A 122 17.93 -25.66 -8.50
C VAL A 122 18.79 -24.58 -9.17
N PRO A 123 20.11 -24.82 -9.35
CA PRO A 123 20.98 -23.87 -10.02
C PRO A 123 20.57 -23.57 -11.46
N ASN A 124 21.01 -22.41 -11.97
CA ASN A 124 20.78 -21.92 -13.33
C ASN A 124 19.30 -21.68 -13.67
N GLN A 125 18.49 -21.33 -12.67
CA GLN A 125 17.10 -20.90 -12.84
C GLN A 125 16.87 -19.55 -12.16
N ILE A 126 15.97 -18.75 -12.75
CA ILE A 126 15.37 -17.59 -12.09
C ILE A 126 14.24 -18.11 -11.21
N LEU A 127 14.30 -17.77 -9.93
CA LEU A 127 13.34 -18.19 -8.91
C LEU A 127 12.81 -16.96 -8.18
N PHE A 128 11.53 -17.01 -7.80
CA PHE A 128 10.89 -16.02 -6.96
C PHE A 128 10.61 -16.61 -5.58
N TYR A 129 11.14 -15.96 -4.55
CA TYR A 129 10.96 -16.33 -3.15
C TYR A 129 9.86 -15.44 -2.59
N ILE A 130 8.74 -16.05 -2.22
CA ILE A 130 7.56 -15.36 -1.68
C ILE A 130 7.60 -15.53 -0.17
N TYR A 131 7.50 -14.42 0.55
CA TYR A 131 7.59 -14.39 2.00
C TYR A 131 6.21 -14.15 2.64
N THR A 132 6.10 -14.51 3.91
CA THR A 132 4.87 -14.36 4.71
C THR A 132 4.39 -12.90 4.84
N ASP A 133 5.29 -11.94 4.66
CA ASP A 133 5.00 -10.49 4.65
C ASP A 133 4.57 -9.97 3.27
N GLY A 134 4.36 -10.86 2.29
CA GLY A 134 4.00 -10.51 0.91
C GLY A 134 5.17 -10.03 0.05
N SER A 135 6.37 -9.84 0.62
CA SER A 135 7.55 -9.46 -0.15
C SER A 135 7.99 -10.58 -1.11
N VAL A 136 8.62 -10.19 -2.22
CA VAL A 136 9.14 -11.12 -3.23
C VAL A 136 10.60 -10.82 -3.53
N GLU A 137 11.48 -11.82 -3.41
CA GLU A 137 12.87 -11.76 -3.88
C GLU A 137 13.07 -12.58 -5.15
N GLN A 138 13.58 -11.95 -6.20
CA GLN A 138 14.10 -12.65 -7.37
C GLN A 138 15.55 -13.09 -7.12
N LYS A 139 15.84 -14.38 -7.28
CA LYS A 139 17.20 -14.92 -7.18
C LYS A 139 17.58 -15.71 -8.42
N PHE A 140 18.87 -15.64 -8.75
CA PHE A 140 19.51 -16.55 -9.70
C PHE A 140 20.59 -17.33 -8.94
N ILE A 141 20.42 -18.65 -8.86
CA ILE A 141 21.35 -19.52 -8.14
C ILE A 141 22.45 -19.96 -9.10
N TRP A 142 23.68 -19.50 -8.88
CA TRP A 142 24.87 -20.02 -9.57
C TRP A 142 25.34 -21.34 -8.94
N ASN A 143 26.06 -22.17 -9.70
CA ASN A 143 26.70 -23.40 -9.20
C ASN A 143 27.77 -23.13 -8.15
#